data_AF-N0CJC8-F1
#
_entry.id   AF-N0CJC8-F1
#
_cell.length_a   1.000
_cell.length_b   1.000
_cell.length_c   1.000
_cell.angle_alpha   90.00
_cell.angle_beta   90.00
_cell.angle_gamma   90.00
#
_symmetry.space_group_name_H-M   'P 1'
#
loop_
_entity.id
_entity.type
_entity.pdbx_description
1 polymer ?
#
loop_
_entity_poly.entity_id
_entity_poly.type
_entity_poly.pdbx_seq_one_letter_code
_entity_poly.pdbx_strand_id
1 'polypeptide(L)'
;MYYAAMRPAEVIHLQQAQCRLPASGWGLLNLKGGVVGAGKAWTNDGAVHEIHSLRRRAAKATRPVPIPPVLVRMLREHIERFGVAPDGRLFRNAAGNYIEAAAYGITWRRAREATLTLDEHALALAKRPYDLRHAGISFWLASGVDPAECARRAGQSIQVLFRYYAKFLAEARNHANTLIEESMRRWVPESGA
;
A
#
# COMPACT_ATOMS: atom_id res chain seq x y z
N MET A 1 3.40 3.65 -1.58
CA MET A 1 2.27 3.34 -0.66
C MET A 1 1.03 2.90 -1.41
N TYR A 2 0.52 3.70 -2.36
CA TYR A 2 -0.68 3.41 -3.15
C TYR A 2 -0.70 2.01 -3.77
N TYR A 3 0.29 1.67 -4.60
CA TYR A 3 0.31 0.41 -5.35
C TYR A 3 0.54 -0.87 -4.53
N ALA A 4 0.95 -0.77 -3.27
CA ALA A 4 1.37 -1.92 -2.47
C ALA A 4 0.71 -1.97 -1.09
N ALA A 5 -0.21 -1.03 -0.80
CA ALA A 5 -0.78 -0.81 0.51
C ALA A 5 0.27 -0.95 1.63
N MET A 6 1.38 -0.20 1.51
CA MET A 6 2.43 -0.19 2.54
C MET A 6 2.05 0.76 3.68
N ARG A 7 2.41 0.41 4.90
CA ARG A 7 2.37 1.32 6.06
C ARG A 7 3.56 2.30 5.96
N PRO A 8 3.49 3.52 6.52
CA PRO A 8 4.60 4.48 6.50
C PRO A 8 5.90 3.88 7.04
N ALA A 9 5.83 3.16 8.15
CA ALA A 9 6.98 2.46 8.73
C ALA A 9 7.59 1.42 7.77
N GLU A 10 6.78 0.70 6.99
CA GLU A 10 7.29 -0.27 6.00
C GLU A 10 8.00 0.41 4.85
N VAL A 11 7.56 1.62 4.45
CA VAL A 11 8.25 2.41 3.42
C VAL A 11 9.61 2.86 3.92
N ILE A 12 9.65 3.44 5.11
CA ILE A 12 10.88 3.99 5.71
C ILE A 12 11.96 2.91 5.91
N HIS A 13 11.55 1.65 6.12
CA HIS A 13 12.46 0.52 6.34
C HIS A 13 12.57 -0.42 5.14
N LEU A 14 12.03 -0.06 3.96
CA LEU A 14 12.07 -0.95 2.80
C LEU A 14 13.52 -1.15 2.36
N GLN A 15 13.97 -2.40 2.36
CA GLN A 15 15.31 -2.78 1.92
C GLN A 15 15.31 -3.39 0.52
N GLN A 16 16.41 -3.24 -0.21
CA GLN A 16 16.61 -3.83 -1.54
C GLN A 16 16.42 -5.35 -1.51
N ALA A 17 16.92 -6.04 -0.48
CA ALA A 17 16.78 -7.48 -0.32
C ALA A 17 15.32 -7.96 -0.19
N GLN A 18 14.39 -7.05 0.10
CA GLN A 18 12.95 -7.36 0.17
C GLN A 18 12.24 -7.21 -1.20
N CYS A 19 12.95 -6.76 -2.23
CA CYS A 19 12.38 -6.35 -3.50
C CYS A 19 12.79 -7.31 -4.63
N ARG A 20 11.80 -7.97 -5.25
CA ARG A 20 11.97 -8.66 -6.53
C ARG A 20 11.47 -7.73 -7.64
N LEU A 21 12.39 -7.14 -8.39
CA LEU A 21 12.12 -6.09 -9.38
C LEU A 21 12.54 -6.54 -10.79
N PRO A 22 11.74 -7.39 -11.47
CA PRO A 22 12.06 -7.85 -12.82
C PRO A 22 12.13 -6.69 -13.82
N ALA A 23 12.77 -6.90 -14.97
CA ALA A 23 12.87 -5.88 -16.02
C ALA A 23 11.50 -5.51 -16.62
N SER A 24 10.56 -6.46 -16.65
CA SER A 24 9.18 -6.27 -17.08
C SER A 24 8.23 -7.11 -16.21
N GLY A 25 6.94 -6.73 -16.21
CA GLY A 25 5.90 -7.47 -15.50
C GLY A 25 5.82 -7.17 -14.00
N TRP A 26 5.16 -8.07 -13.28
CA TRP A 26 4.86 -7.93 -11.86
C TRP A 26 6.09 -8.25 -10.99
N GLY A 27 6.31 -7.41 -9.99
CA GLY A 27 7.33 -7.64 -8.97
C GLY A 27 6.74 -8.18 -7.67
N LEU A 28 7.60 -8.31 -6.66
CA LEU A 28 7.20 -8.77 -5.34
C LEU A 28 7.93 -7.98 -4.25
N LEU A 29 7.19 -7.54 -3.24
CA LEU A 29 7.76 -7.01 -1.99
C LEU A 29 7.50 -8.00 -0.85
N ASN A 30 8.55 -8.40 -0.14
CA ASN A 30 8.46 -9.22 1.07
C ASN A 30 8.46 -8.33 2.31
N LEU A 31 7.29 -7.83 2.69
CA LEU A 31 7.13 -6.85 3.77
C LEU A 31 7.12 -7.54 5.14
N LYS A 32 8.00 -7.13 6.05
CA LYS A 32 8.04 -7.66 7.43
C LYS A 32 6.86 -7.13 8.24
N GLY A 33 6.12 -8.03 8.88
CA GLY A 33 5.02 -7.73 9.76
C GLY A 33 5.53 -7.32 11.14
N GLY A 34 5.40 -6.03 11.46
CA GLY A 34 5.49 -5.54 12.83
C GLY A 34 6.82 -4.92 13.26
N VAL A 35 6.72 -3.63 13.58
CA VAL A 35 7.58 -2.79 14.45
C VAL A 35 8.87 -2.25 13.84
N VAL A 36 8.80 -0.99 13.39
CA VAL A 36 9.62 0.11 13.93
C VAL A 36 8.75 1.38 13.91
N GLY A 37 8.66 2.08 15.04
CA GLY A 37 7.70 3.17 15.26
C GLY A 37 7.80 4.28 14.20
N ALA A 38 6.69 4.59 13.55
CA ALA A 38 6.54 5.89 12.92
C ALA A 38 6.24 6.88 14.05
N GLY A 39 7.11 7.87 14.27
CA GLY A 39 6.91 8.89 15.30
C GLY A 39 5.56 9.62 15.13
N LYS A 40 5.09 10.28 16.19
CA LYS A 40 3.79 10.98 16.33
C LYS A 40 3.33 11.80 15.11
N ALA A 41 4.25 12.24 14.26
CA ALA A 41 3.99 13.00 13.05
C ALA A 41 3.36 12.20 11.87
N TRP A 42 3.17 10.88 12.01
CA TRP A 42 2.57 10.03 10.96
C TRP A 42 1.19 9.47 11.30
N THR A 43 0.68 9.66 12.53
CA THR A 43 -0.59 9.11 13.03
C THR A 43 -1.42 10.20 13.73
N ASN A 44 -2.74 10.10 13.67
CA ASN A 44 -3.66 11.23 13.90
C ASN A 44 -3.94 11.59 15.38
N ASP A 45 -3.49 10.82 16.37
CA ASP A 45 -4.11 10.89 17.71
C ASP A 45 -3.16 11.35 18.83
N GLY A 46 -1.94 11.81 18.54
CA GLY A 46 -0.98 12.24 19.58
C GLY A 46 -0.51 11.12 20.54
N ALA A 47 -1.14 9.96 20.50
CA ALA A 47 -0.74 8.75 21.18
C ALA A 47 0.48 8.15 20.50
N VAL A 48 1.51 7.89 21.29
CA VAL A 48 2.46 6.82 20.94
C VAL A 48 1.62 5.56 20.94
N HIS A 49 1.37 5.02 19.76
CA HIS A 49 0.92 3.64 19.67
C HIS A 49 2.09 2.74 20.10
N GLU A 50 2.32 2.64 21.42
CA GLU A 50 2.84 1.41 22.01
C GLU A 50 1.74 0.37 21.84
N ILE A 51 1.65 -0.16 20.62
CA ILE A 51 0.83 -1.33 20.39
C ILE A 51 1.64 -2.47 20.98
N HIS A 52 1.08 -2.98 22.08
CA HIS A 52 1.53 -4.11 22.87
C HIS A 52 2.33 -5.11 22.03
N SER A 53 3.47 -5.50 22.60
CA SER A 53 4.35 -6.56 22.16
C SER A 53 3.58 -7.81 21.72
N LEU A 54 3.13 -7.84 20.46
CA LEU A 54 2.69 -9.06 19.81
C LEU A 54 3.91 -9.97 19.80
N ARG A 55 3.76 -11.13 20.46
CA ARG A 55 4.76 -12.21 20.65
C ARG A 55 5.87 -12.13 19.60
N ARG A 56 7.13 -12.20 20.04
CA ARG A 56 8.40 -12.23 19.26
C ARG A 56 8.38 -13.10 17.97
N ARG A 57 7.40 -14.02 17.83
CA ARG A 57 7.10 -14.84 16.64
C ARG A 57 6.36 -14.07 15.51
N ALA A 58 5.48 -13.12 15.82
CA ALA A 58 4.73 -12.30 14.84
C ALA A 58 5.61 -11.26 14.13
N ALA A 59 6.64 -10.73 14.80
CA ALA A 59 7.63 -9.82 14.22
C ALA A 59 8.45 -10.41 13.04
N LYS A 60 8.43 -11.74 12.88
CA LYS A 60 9.07 -12.46 11.77
C LYS A 60 8.13 -12.78 10.62
N ALA A 61 6.82 -12.53 10.75
CA ALA A 61 5.86 -12.83 9.70
C ALA A 61 6.07 -11.86 8.54
N THR A 62 6.71 -12.32 7.47
CA THR A 62 6.76 -11.56 6.21
C THR A 62 5.48 -11.81 5.43
N ARG A 63 4.95 -10.78 4.77
CA ARG A 63 3.88 -10.94 3.79
C ARG A 63 4.41 -10.64 2.39
N PRO A 64 4.24 -11.57 1.43
CA PRO A 64 4.51 -11.30 0.03
C PRO A 64 3.40 -10.42 -0.55
N VAL A 65 3.78 -9.29 -1.13
CA VAL A 65 2.88 -8.34 -1.80
C VAL A 65 3.30 -8.22 -3.27
N PRO A 66 2.51 -8.78 -4.21
CA PRO A 66 2.72 -8.55 -5.63
C PRO A 66 2.59 -7.06 -5.94
N ILE A 67 3.53 -6.49 -6.69
CA ILE A 67 3.52 -5.09 -7.09
C ILE A 67 3.39 -4.94 -8.60
N PRO A 68 2.58 -3.98 -9.08
CA PRO A 68 2.34 -3.81 -10.51
C PRO A 68 3.59 -3.30 -11.23
N PRO A 69 3.68 -3.49 -12.57
CA PRO A 69 4.85 -3.06 -13.37
C PRO A 69 5.22 -1.58 -13.18
N VAL A 70 4.23 -0.71 -12.98
CA VAL A 70 4.48 0.72 -12.73
C VAL A 70 5.30 0.96 -11.46
N LEU A 71 5.00 0.25 -10.36
CA LEU A 71 5.77 0.38 -9.13
C LEU A 71 7.14 -0.29 -9.25
N VAL A 72 7.24 -1.40 -10.00
CA VAL A 72 8.54 -2.02 -10.29
C VAL A 72 9.46 -1.03 -10.99
N ARG A 73 8.98 -0.37 -12.05
CA ARG A 73 9.73 0.66 -12.77
C ARG A 73 10.14 1.81 -11.86
N MET A 74 9.21 2.38 -11.09
CA MET A 74 9.52 3.47 -10.14
C MET A 74 10.62 3.09 -9.14
N LEU A 75 10.59 1.86 -8.59
CA LEU A 75 11.62 1.41 -7.64
C LEU A 75 12.97 1.18 -8.32
N ARG A 76 12.98 0.65 -9.55
CA ARG A 76 14.21 0.47 -10.34
C ARG A 76 14.86 1.82 -10.67
N GLU A 77 14.08 2.77 -11.19
CA GLU A 77 14.53 4.13 -11.49
C GLU A 77 15.07 4.83 -10.25
N HIS A 78 14.40 4.66 -9.09
CA HIS A 78 14.88 5.21 -7.82
C HIS A 78 16.23 4.60 -7.41
N ILE A 79 16.38 3.27 -7.49
CA ILE A 79 17.63 2.58 -7.14
C ILE A 79 18.75 2.99 -8.10
N GLU A 80 18.47 3.12 -9.39
CA GLU A 80 19.45 3.56 -10.39
C GLU A 80 19.91 5.00 -10.12
N ARG A 81 18.97 5.91 -9.88
CA ARG A 81 19.26 7.33 -9.69
C ARG A 81 19.93 7.64 -8.36
N PHE A 82 19.49 6.99 -7.29
CA PHE A 82 19.90 7.34 -5.93
C PHE A 82 20.74 6.27 -5.26
N GLY A 83 20.87 5.06 -5.81
CA GLY A 83 21.51 3.94 -5.13
C GLY A 83 20.76 3.50 -3.87
N VAL A 84 21.44 2.71 -3.02
CA VAL A 84 20.89 2.14 -1.78
C VAL A 84 21.76 2.58 -0.60
N ALA A 85 21.17 2.73 0.59
CA ALA A 85 21.94 2.99 1.81
C ALA A 85 22.89 1.82 2.14
N PRO A 86 23.97 2.03 2.93
CA PRO A 86 24.88 0.94 3.34
C PRO A 86 24.17 -0.23 4.05
N ASP A 87 23.07 0.04 4.73
CA ASP A 87 22.24 -0.96 5.41
C ASP A 87 21.15 -1.59 4.52
N GLY A 88 21.16 -1.28 3.23
CA GLY A 88 20.23 -1.82 2.24
C GLY A 88 18.91 -1.05 2.08
N ARG A 89 18.65 0.02 2.85
CA ARG A 89 17.42 0.82 2.71
C ARG A 89 17.35 1.58 1.38
N LEU A 90 16.16 1.57 0.76
CA LEU A 90 15.92 2.29 -0.50
C LEU A 90 15.77 3.79 -0.29
N PHE A 91 15.05 4.20 0.74
CA PHE A 91 14.70 5.60 0.98
C PHE A 91 15.51 6.17 2.14
N ARG A 92 16.21 7.28 1.89
CA ARG A 92 17.07 7.97 2.85
C ARG A 92 17.09 9.47 2.57
N ASN A 93 17.45 10.26 3.56
CA ASN A 93 17.71 11.68 3.36
C ASN A 93 19.09 11.91 2.71
N ALA A 94 19.43 13.16 2.40
CA ALA A 94 20.70 13.50 1.74
C ALA A 94 21.95 13.09 2.56
N ALA A 95 21.84 12.98 3.88
CA ALA A 95 22.89 12.51 4.78
C ALA A 95 22.95 10.98 4.89
N GLY A 96 22.10 10.23 4.18
CA GLY A 96 22.02 8.77 4.26
C GLY A 96 21.21 8.24 5.46
N ASN A 97 20.65 9.11 6.27
CA ASN A 97 19.84 8.77 7.45
C ASN A 97 18.38 8.48 7.09
N TYR A 98 17.61 8.04 8.08
CA TYR A 98 16.16 7.91 7.95
C TYR A 98 15.50 9.21 7.50
N ILE A 99 14.44 9.07 6.71
CA ILE A 99 13.61 10.21 6.34
C ILE A 99 12.83 10.64 7.58
N GLU A 100 13.03 11.90 7.98
CA GLU A 100 12.30 12.52 9.07
C GLU A 100 10.85 12.80 8.67
N ALA A 101 9.95 12.61 9.62
CA ALA A 101 8.52 12.83 9.41
C ALA A 101 8.18 14.25 8.95
N ALA A 102 8.82 15.25 9.58
CA ALA A 102 8.61 16.65 9.26
C ALA A 102 9.07 16.98 7.83
N ALA A 103 10.26 16.52 7.44
CA ALA A 103 10.80 16.71 6.10
C ALA A 103 9.91 16.05 5.03
N TYR A 104 9.40 14.85 5.32
CA TYR A 104 8.45 14.20 4.41
C TYR A 104 7.12 14.96 4.33
N GLY A 105 6.59 15.45 5.45
CA GLY A 105 5.36 16.23 5.47
C GLY A 105 5.44 17.52 4.63
N ILE A 106 6.58 18.21 4.67
CA ILE A 106 6.84 19.38 3.81
C ILE A 106 6.86 18.97 2.34
N THR A 107 7.61 17.93 2.01
CA THR A 107 7.72 17.41 0.64
C THR A 107 6.36 16.95 0.11
N TRP A 108 5.56 16.29 0.94
CA TRP A 108 4.20 15.85 0.61
C TRP A 108 3.27 17.02 0.32
N ARG A 109 3.32 18.07 1.16
CA ARG A 109 2.53 19.28 0.94
C ARG A 109 2.86 19.94 -0.40
N ARG A 110 4.15 20.12 -0.69
CA ARG A 110 4.62 20.66 -1.98
C ARG A 110 4.18 19.80 -3.16
N ALA A 111 4.25 18.47 -3.02
CA ALA A 111 3.78 17.56 -4.07
C ALA A 111 2.28 17.73 -4.32
N ARG A 112 1.46 17.87 -3.26
CA ARG A 112 0.03 18.16 -3.41
C ARG A 112 -0.21 19.51 -4.08
N GLU A 113 0.48 20.57 -3.66
CA GLU A 113 0.39 21.93 -4.23
C GLU A 113 0.71 21.94 -5.74
N ALA A 114 1.70 21.14 -6.15
CA ALA A 114 2.10 21.03 -7.55
C ALA A 114 1.20 20.14 -8.43
N THR A 115 0.31 19.34 -7.84
CA THR A 115 -0.45 18.31 -8.60
C THR A 115 -1.96 18.46 -8.54
N LEU A 116 -2.51 18.94 -7.42
CA LEU A 116 -3.95 19.05 -7.23
C LEU A 116 -4.46 20.43 -7.64
N THR A 117 -5.68 20.47 -8.18
CA THR A 117 -6.39 21.73 -8.41
C THR A 117 -6.79 22.40 -7.08
N LEU A 118 -7.21 23.67 -7.14
CA LEU A 118 -7.70 24.39 -5.96
C LEU A 118 -8.89 23.66 -5.29
N ASP A 119 -9.80 23.13 -6.10
CA ASP A 119 -10.98 22.42 -5.62
C ASP A 119 -10.59 21.08 -4.96
N GLU A 120 -9.67 20.32 -5.56
CA GLU A 120 -9.15 19.08 -4.99
C GLU A 120 -8.39 19.31 -3.68
N HIS A 121 -7.69 20.45 -3.57
CA HIS A 121 -7.07 20.88 -2.31
C HIS A 121 -8.11 21.19 -1.24
N ALA A 122 -9.18 21.90 -1.58
CA ALA A 122 -10.27 22.24 -0.67
C ALA A 122 -10.98 20.98 -0.15
N LEU A 123 -11.09 19.94 -0.98
CA LEU A 123 -11.60 18.62 -0.60
C LEU A 123 -10.64 17.81 0.28
N ALA A 124 -9.49 18.37 0.64
CA ALA A 124 -8.45 17.70 1.43
C ALA A 124 -7.99 16.37 0.82
N LEU A 125 -8.00 16.26 -0.53
CA LEU A 125 -7.62 15.04 -1.21
C LEU A 125 -6.17 14.67 -0.89
N ALA A 126 -5.94 13.41 -0.51
CA ALA A 126 -4.65 12.87 -0.13
C ALA A 126 -3.90 13.75 0.91
N LYS A 127 -4.64 14.37 1.84
CA LYS A 127 -4.10 15.26 2.90
C LYS A 127 -2.90 14.65 3.60
N ARG A 128 -2.93 13.34 3.84
CA ARG A 128 -1.83 12.60 4.46
C ARG A 128 -1.27 11.55 3.50
N PRO A 129 0.03 11.22 3.62
CA PRO A 129 0.63 10.10 2.89
C PRO A 129 -0.07 8.77 3.17
N TYR A 130 -0.58 8.59 4.38
CA TYR A 130 -1.34 7.40 4.78
C TYR A 130 -2.64 7.23 3.97
N ASP A 131 -3.22 8.31 3.45
CA ASP A 131 -4.45 8.25 2.66
C ASP A 131 -4.19 7.52 1.32
N LEU A 132 -2.95 7.51 0.80
CA LEU A 132 -2.59 6.70 -0.37
C LEU A 132 -2.78 5.20 -0.12
N ARG A 133 -2.49 4.73 1.09
CA ARG A 133 -2.73 3.32 1.46
C ARG A 133 -4.21 3.02 1.39
N HIS A 134 -5.04 3.93 1.92
CA HIS A 134 -6.49 3.77 1.89
C HIS A 134 -7.03 3.76 0.45
N ALA A 135 -6.58 4.70 -0.37
CA ALA A 135 -6.98 4.80 -1.77
C ALA A 135 -6.56 3.57 -2.58
N GLY A 136 -5.35 3.02 -2.34
CA GLY A 136 -4.90 1.79 -3.00
C GLY A 136 -5.74 0.57 -2.66
N ILE A 137 -6.13 0.41 -1.39
CA ILE A 137 -7.02 -0.68 -0.96
C ILE A 137 -8.41 -0.51 -1.57
N SER A 138 -8.98 0.71 -1.54
CA SER A 138 -10.26 1.01 -2.21
C SER A 138 -10.20 0.69 -3.69
N PHE A 139 -9.11 1.04 -4.38
CA PHE A 139 -8.94 0.77 -5.80
C PHE A 139 -8.93 -0.73 -6.10
N TRP A 140 -8.24 -1.55 -5.30
CA TRP A 140 -8.26 -3.01 -5.47
C TRP A 140 -9.66 -3.59 -5.31
N LEU A 141 -10.39 -3.17 -4.27
CA LEU A 141 -11.76 -3.62 -4.02
C LEU A 141 -12.72 -3.20 -5.15
N ALA A 142 -12.62 -1.94 -5.61
CA ALA A 142 -13.42 -1.43 -6.72
C ALA A 142 -13.07 -2.12 -8.05
N SER A 143 -11.87 -2.67 -8.18
CA SER A 143 -11.43 -3.47 -9.33
C SER A 143 -11.87 -4.93 -9.25
N GLY A 144 -12.66 -5.31 -8.25
CA GLY A 144 -13.17 -6.68 -8.08
C GLY A 144 -12.16 -7.67 -7.50
N VAL A 145 -11.04 -7.20 -6.93
CA VAL A 145 -10.10 -8.09 -6.24
C VAL A 145 -10.75 -8.65 -4.98
N ASP A 146 -10.60 -9.96 -4.76
CA ASP A 146 -11.12 -10.64 -3.58
C ASP A 146 -10.76 -9.90 -2.26
N PRO A 147 -11.73 -9.64 -1.37
CA PRO A 147 -11.47 -8.95 -0.12
C PRO A 147 -10.46 -9.64 0.79
N ALA A 148 -10.40 -10.98 0.81
CA ALA A 148 -9.41 -11.70 1.60
C ALA A 148 -7.99 -11.49 1.04
N GLU A 149 -7.83 -11.49 -0.29
CA GLU A 149 -6.56 -11.15 -0.95
C GLU A 149 -6.15 -9.69 -0.68
N CYS A 150 -7.09 -8.75 -0.72
CA CYS A 150 -6.85 -7.36 -0.36
C CYS A 150 -6.37 -7.22 1.09
N ALA A 151 -7.05 -7.89 2.03
CA ALA A 151 -6.69 -7.91 3.45
C ALA A 151 -5.29 -8.52 3.67
N ARG A 152 -5.00 -9.64 3.01
CA ARG A 152 -3.71 -10.32 3.05
C ARG A 152 -2.58 -9.42 2.54
N ARG A 153 -2.74 -8.78 1.37
CA ARG A 153 -1.76 -7.82 0.81
C ARG A 153 -1.57 -6.60 1.69
N ALA A 154 -2.66 -6.07 2.24
CA ALA A 154 -2.62 -4.94 3.14
C ALA A 154 -1.99 -5.30 4.50
N GLY A 155 -1.98 -6.58 4.90
CA GLY A 155 -1.50 -6.99 6.22
C GLY A 155 -2.44 -6.52 7.34
N GLN A 156 -3.75 -6.69 7.12
CA GLN A 156 -4.80 -6.44 8.10
C GLN A 156 -5.81 -7.59 8.09
N SER A 157 -6.62 -7.73 9.14
CA SER A 157 -7.68 -8.73 9.14
C SER A 157 -8.80 -8.36 8.18
N ILE A 158 -9.49 -9.35 7.64
CA ILE A 158 -10.66 -9.13 6.77
C ILE A 158 -11.79 -8.40 7.52
N GLN A 159 -11.93 -8.61 8.82
CA GLN A 159 -12.88 -7.89 9.67
C GLN A 159 -12.56 -6.38 9.72
N VAL A 160 -11.28 -6.02 9.84
CA VAL A 160 -10.84 -4.61 9.79
C VAL A 160 -11.11 -4.04 8.41
N LEU A 161 -10.82 -4.79 7.34
CA LEU A 161 -11.14 -4.37 5.98
C LEU A 161 -12.64 -4.06 5.83
N PHE A 162 -13.54 -4.97 6.20
CA PHE A 162 -14.98 -4.72 6.08
C PHE A 162 -15.46 -3.55 6.95
N ARG A 163 -14.92 -3.36 8.16
CA ARG A 163 -15.27 -2.21 9.01
C ARG A 163 -15.05 -0.88 8.31
N TYR A 164 -13.96 -0.73 7.56
CA TYR A 164 -13.61 0.53 6.90
C TYR A 164 -14.15 0.66 5.47
N TYR A 165 -14.42 -0.45 4.78
CA TYR A 165 -14.73 -0.45 3.34
C TYR A 165 -16.11 -1.03 2.96
N ALA A 166 -16.91 -1.49 3.92
CA ALA A 166 -18.24 -2.08 3.64
C ALA A 166 -19.16 -1.17 2.82
N LYS A 167 -19.10 0.16 3.02
CA LYS A 167 -19.93 1.11 2.27
C LYS A 167 -19.62 1.11 0.77
N PHE A 168 -18.35 1.00 0.40
CA PHE A 168 -17.94 0.91 -1.00
C PHE A 168 -18.38 -0.40 -1.67
N LEU A 169 -18.45 -1.50 -0.92
CA LEU A 169 -18.88 -2.78 -1.46
C LEU A 169 -20.39 -2.82 -1.71
N ALA A 170 -21.18 -2.10 -0.93
CA ALA A 170 -22.63 -1.99 -1.15
C ALA A 170 -22.98 -1.26 -2.45
N GLU A 171 -22.16 -0.30 -2.86
CA GLU A 171 -22.32 0.46 -4.11
C GLU A 171 -21.89 -0.36 -5.35
N ALA A 172 -21.23 -1.51 -5.17
CA ALA A 172 -20.73 -2.36 -6.24
C ALA A 172 -21.77 -3.33 -6.83
N ARG A 173 -23.08 -3.17 -6.54
CA ARG A 173 -24.13 -4.12 -6.96
C ARG A 173 -24.10 -4.45 -8.45
N ASN A 174 -24.01 -3.44 -9.31
CA ASN A 174 -24.01 -3.66 -10.76
C ASN A 174 -22.75 -4.42 -11.22
N HIS A 175 -21.60 -4.12 -10.62
CA HIS A 175 -20.35 -4.83 -10.88
C HIS A 175 -20.42 -6.29 -10.39
N ALA A 176 -20.99 -6.52 -9.21
CA ALA A 176 -21.23 -7.87 -8.69
C ALA A 176 -22.13 -8.69 -9.64
N ASN A 177 -23.17 -8.08 -10.21
CA ASN A 177 -24.02 -8.74 -11.20
C ASN A 177 -23.24 -9.11 -12.46
N THR A 178 -22.40 -8.21 -13.01
CA THR A 178 -21.53 -8.52 -14.16
C THR A 178 -20.60 -9.70 -13.87
N LEU A 179 -19.98 -9.74 -12.69
CA LEU A 179 -19.10 -10.85 -12.30
C LEU A 179 -19.86 -12.19 -12.18
N ILE A 180 -21.09 -12.17 -11.66
CA ILE A 180 -21.97 -13.35 -11.59
C ILE A 180 -22.32 -13.82 -12.99
N GLU A 181 -22.74 -12.92 -13.88
CA GLU A 181 -23.08 -13.25 -15.27
C GLU A 181 -21.88 -13.83 -16.03
N GLU A 182 -20.70 -13.23 -15.89
CA GLU A 182 -19.46 -13.75 -16.51
C GLU A 182 -19.12 -15.15 -15.98
N SER A 183 -19.27 -15.36 -14.67
CA SER A 183 -19.01 -16.67 -14.05
C SER A 183 -20.02 -17.71 -14.53
N MET A 184 -21.30 -17.35 -14.66
CA MET A 184 -22.33 -18.20 -15.23
C MET A 184 -22.02 -18.57 -16.68
N ARG A 185 -21.56 -17.62 -17.51
CA ARG A 185 -21.15 -17.90 -18.91
C ARG A 185 -19.97 -18.86 -18.98
N ARG A 186 -18.98 -18.71 -18.09
CA ARG A 186 -17.83 -19.65 -18.00
C ARG A 186 -18.22 -21.01 -17.45
N TRP A 187 -19.33 -21.09 -16.71
CA TRP A 187 -19.82 -22.31 -16.08
C TRP A 187 -20.78 -23.11 -16.97
N VAL A 188 -21.29 -22.55 -18.07
CA VAL A 188 -22.04 -23.34 -19.07
C VAL A 188 -21.13 -24.47 -19.56
N PRO A 189 -21.40 -25.74 -19.18
CA PRO A 189 -20.57 -26.83 -19.65
C PRO A 189 -20.77 -26.96 -21.15
N GLU A 190 -19.71 -27.33 -21.88
CA GLU A 190 -19.81 -27.91 -23.21
C GLU A 190 -20.59 -29.23 -23.10
N SER A 191 -21.91 -29.14 -22.94
CA SER A 191 -22.84 -30.27 -22.93
C SER A 191 -23.91 -29.99 -23.96
N GLY A 192 -23.58 -30.26 -25.22
CA GLY A 192 -24.48 -30.07 -26.34
C GLY A 192 -23.87 -30.41 -27.70
N ALA A 193 -23.14 -31.53 -27.79
CA ALA A 193 -22.87 -32.24 -29.03
C ALA A 193 -23.42 -33.67 -28.90
#